data_AF-A0A1J5AF11-F1
#
_entry.id   AF-A0A1J5AF11-F1
#
_cell.length_a   1.000
_cell.length_b   1.000
_cell.length_c   1.000
_cell.angle_alpha   90.00
_cell.angle_beta   90.00
_cell.angle_gamma   90.00
#
_symmetry.space_group_name_H-M   'P 1'
#
loop_
_entity.id
_entity.type
_entity.pdbx_description
1 polymer ?
#
loop_
_entity_poly.entity_id
_entity_poly.type
_entity_poly.pdbx_seq_one_letter_code
_entity_poly.pdbx_strand_id
1 'polypeptide(L)' 'MSSLAQTQSRLCDNWKALQQRWQTSRAFWNDPVNRGFEREYWQEFEHVVPATMDEMAKLAQLIAQAQRSVT' A
#
# COMPACT_ATOMS: atom_id res chain seq x y z
N MET A 1 -0.10 10.37 -18.85
CA MET A 1 -0.50 8.95 -18.60
C MET A 1 0.34 8.27 -17.53
N SER A 2 1.41 8.92 -17.06
CA SER A 2 2.38 8.38 -16.10
C SER A 2 2.01 8.58 -14.62
N SER A 3 1.07 9.47 -14.26
CA SER A 3 0.95 9.86 -12.85
C SER A 3 0.30 8.78 -11.97
N LEU A 4 -0.73 8.06 -12.41
CA LEU A 4 -1.42 7.06 -11.57
C LEU A 4 -0.55 5.83 -11.33
N ALA A 5 0.06 5.27 -12.38
CA ALA A 5 1.00 4.16 -12.26
C ALA A 5 2.25 4.54 -11.44
N GLN A 6 2.78 5.76 -11.61
CA GLN A 6 3.88 6.25 -10.76
C GLN A 6 3.45 6.42 -9.30
N THR A 7 2.22 6.89 -9.06
CA THR A 7 1.70 7.03 -7.69
C THR A 7 1.49 5.67 -7.03
N GLN A 8 0.97 4.68 -7.77
CA GLN A 8 0.85 3.30 -7.31
C GLN A 8 2.22 2.70 -6.97
N SER A 9 3.23 2.89 -7.83
CA SER A 9 4.60 2.43 -7.57
C SER A 9 5.17 3.05 -6.30
N ARG A 10 5.01 4.37 -6.13
CA ARG A 10 5.47 5.07 -4.91
C ARG A 10 4.76 4.58 -3.67
N LEU A 11 3.45 4.31 -3.75
CA LEU A 11 2.70 3.75 -2.63
C LEU A 11 3.21 2.35 -2.27
N CYS A 12 3.50 1.51 -3.26
CA CYS A 12 4.09 0.19 -3.05
C CYS A 12 5.45 0.25 -2.36
N ASP A 13 6.33 1.14 -2.79
CA ASP A 13 7.65 1.32 -2.19
C ASP A 13 7.57 1.84 -0.75
N ASN A 14 6.71 2.84 -0.52
CA ASN A 14 6.48 3.39 0.81
C ASN A 14 5.85 2.36 1.76
N TRP A 15 4.91 1.55 1.25
CA TRP A 15 4.29 0.49 2.03
C TRP A 15 5.30 -0.57 2.45
N LYS A 16 6.14 -1.06 1.52
CA LYS A 16 7.23 -2.00 1.85
C LYS A 16 8.20 -1.43 2.88
N ALA A 17 8.59 -0.17 2.73
CA ALA A 17 9.48 0.50 3.69
C ALA A 17 8.85 0.60 5.08
N LEU A 18 7.54 0.89 5.15
CA LEU A 18 6.80 0.95 6.40
C LEU A 18 6.70 -0.44 7.05
N GLN A 19 6.41 -1.49 6.28
CA GLN A 19 6.38 -2.87 6.78
C GLN A 19 7.73 -3.30 7.34
N GLN A 20 8.83 -2.99 6.66
CA GLN A 20 10.18 -3.28 7.16
C GLN A 20 10.50 -2.55 8.46
N ARG A 21 10.10 -1.27 8.56
CA ARG A 21 10.26 -0.48 9.79
C ARG A 21 9.45 -1.08 10.91
N TRP A 22 8.20 -1.48 10.66
CA TRP A 22 7.36 -2.14 11.65
C TRP A 22 7.97 -3.46 12.13
N GLN A 23 8.45 -4.31 11.22
CA GLN A 23 9.14 -5.56 11.57
C GLN A 23 10.40 -5.32 12.41
N THR A 24 11.14 -4.25 12.12
CA THR A 24 12.29 -3.86 12.93
C THR A 24 11.84 -3.39 14.32
N SER A 25 10.85 -2.49 14.39
CA SER A 25 10.31 -1.97 15.65
C SER A 25 9.77 -3.07 16.55
N ARG A 26 8.99 -4.03 16.02
CA ARG A 26 8.45 -5.13 16.82
C ARG A 26 9.52 -6.06 17.41
N ALA A 27 10.70 -6.14 16.77
CA ALA A 27 11.80 -6.96 17.28
C ALA A 27 12.39 -6.40 18.59
N PHE A 28 12.32 -5.09 18.78
CA PHE A 28 12.81 -4.40 19.98
C PHE A 28 11.68 -4.00 20.95
N TRP A 29 10.46 -3.87 20.44
CA TRP A 29 9.28 -3.44 21.21
C TRP A 29 8.40 -4.64 21.57
N ASN A 30 8.70 -5.37 22.64
CA ASN A 30 7.99 -6.60 23.01
C ASN A 30 7.04 -6.47 24.20
N ASP A 31 6.40 -5.30 24.36
CA ASP A 31 5.45 -5.05 25.44
C ASP A 31 3.98 -5.26 24.99
N PRO A 32 3.01 -5.23 25.93
CA PRO A 32 1.59 -5.30 25.58
C PRO A 32 1.08 -4.13 24.71
N VAL A 33 1.76 -2.98 24.73
CA VAL A 33 1.37 -1.79 23.95
C VAL A 33 1.61 -2.03 22.46
N ASN A 34 2.69 -2.72 22.09
CA ASN A 34 2.89 -3.18 20.71
C ASN A 34 1.68 -3.99 20.22
N ARG A 35 1.23 -4.98 21.00
CA ARG A 35 0.09 -5.82 20.60
C ARG A 35 -1.21 -5.03 20.44
N GLY A 36 -1.39 -3.99 21.25
CA GLY A 36 -2.49 -3.04 21.10
C GLY A 36 -2.39 -2.28 19.78
N PHE A 37 -1.22 -1.70 19.50
CA PHE A 37 -0.97 -1.00 18.25
C PHE A 37 -1.14 -1.88 17.00
N GLU A 38 -0.63 -3.12 17.05
CA GLU A 38 -0.72 -4.07 15.93
C GLU A 38 -2.20 -4.35 15.58
N ARG A 39 -3.04 -4.54 16.61
CA ARG A 39 -4.46 -4.84 16.44
C ARG A 39 -5.28 -3.63 16.05
N GLU A 40 -5.04 -2.49 16.68
CA GLU A 40 -5.89 -1.30 16.52
C GLU A 40 -5.57 -0.52 15.24
N TYR A 41 -4.32 -0.58 14.77
CA TYR A 41 -3.88 0.24 13.64
C TYR A 41 -3.24 -0.60 12.56
N TRP A 42 -2.23 -1.41 12.87
CA TRP A 42 -1.40 -2.05 11.86
C TRP A 42 -2.17 -3.01 10.94
N GLN A 43 -3.05 -3.84 11.52
CA GLN A 43 -3.87 -4.80 10.76
C GLN A 43 -4.79 -4.14 9.73
N GLU A 44 -5.33 -2.95 10.03
CA GLU A 44 -6.14 -2.21 9.06
C GLU A 44 -5.31 -1.80 7.85
N PHE A 45 -4.11 -1.26 8.07
CA PHE A 45 -3.21 -0.90 6.97
C PHE A 45 -2.79 -2.12 6.13
N GLU A 46 -2.55 -3.27 6.76
CA GLU A 46 -2.25 -4.52 6.05
C GLU A 46 -3.37 -4.99 5.13
N HIS A 47 -4.62 -4.59 5.40
CA HIS A 47 -5.75 -4.90 4.54
C HIS A 47 -6.00 -3.81 3.49
N VAL A 48 -6.10 -2.55 3.93
CA VAL A 48 -6.57 -1.43 3.09
C VAL A 48 -5.52 -1.01 2.06
N VAL A 49 -4.23 -1.00 2.42
CA VAL A 49 -3.18 -0.49 1.52
C VAL A 49 -2.98 -1.42 0.31
N PRO A 50 -2.86 -2.77 0.46
CA PRO A 50 -2.82 -3.67 -0.69
C PRO A 50 -4.07 -3.58 -1.57
N ALA A 51 -5.26 -3.57 -0.97
CA ALA A 51 -6.51 -3.46 -1.72
C ALA A 51 -6.56 -2.15 -2.54
N THR A 52 -6.12 -1.05 -1.95
CA THR A 52 -6.05 0.25 -2.65
C THR A 52 -5.08 0.19 -3.84
N MET A 53 -3.91 -0.43 -3.68
CA MET A 53 -2.93 -0.58 -4.77
C MET A 53 -3.48 -1.43 -5.92
N ASP A 54 -4.26 -2.46 -5.62
CA ASP A 54 -4.92 -3.30 -6.65
C ASP A 54 -5.97 -2.51 -7.43
N GLU A 55 -6.81 -1.72 -6.74
CA GLU A 55 -7.78 -0.85 -7.41
C GLU A 55 -7.10 0.24 -8.26
N MET A 56 -6.00 0.82 -7.78
CA MET A 56 -5.20 1.76 -8.58
C MET A 56 -4.64 1.11 -9.85
N ALA A 57 -4.20 -0.15 -9.77
CA ALA A 57 -3.71 -0.90 -10.94
C ALA A 57 -4.83 -1.13 -11.96
N LYS A 58 -6.03 -1.53 -11.51
CA LYS A 58 -7.21 -1.69 -12.38
C LYS A 58 -7.58 -0.38 -13.06
N LEU A 59 -7.62 0.73 -12.31
CA LEU A 59 -7.90 2.06 -12.86
C LEU A 59 -6.86 2.48 -13.92
N ALA A 60 -5.58 2.24 -13.67
CA ALA A 60 -4.53 2.53 -14.65
C ALA A 60 -4.71 1.75 -15.95
N GLN A 61 -5.12 0.48 -15.87
CA GLN A 61 -5.42 -0.35 -17.03
C GLN A 61 -6.64 0.17 -17.82
N LEU A 62 -7.72 0.53 -17.12
CA LEU A 62 -8.93 1.08 -17.75
C LEU A 62 -8.64 2.39 -18.49
N ILE A 63 -7.87 3.29 -17.88
CA ILE A 63 -7.45 4.55 -18.51
C ILE A 63 -6.63 4.28 -19.77
N ALA A 64 -5.66 3.35 -19.69
CA ALA A 64 -4.83 2.98 -20.83
C ALA A 64 -5.66 2.37 -21.98
N GLN A 65 -6.68 1.56 -21.66
CA GLN A 65 -7.60 1.00 -22.64
C GLN A 65 -8.46 2.10 -23.31
N ALA A 66 -9.07 2.97 -22.51
CA ALA A 66 -9.91 4.06 -23.02
C ALA A 66 -9.14 4.96 -24.00
N GLN A 67 -7.87 5.24 -23.71
CA GLN A 67 -7.01 6.04 -24.58
C GLN A 67 -6.73 5.37 -25.93
N ARG A 68 -6.56 4.04 -25.95
CA ARG A 68 -6.39 3.28 -27.20
C ARG A 68 -7.67 3.25 -28.04
N SER A 69 -8.84 3.33 -27.42
CA SER A 69 -10.13 3.29 -28.14
C SER A 69 -10.52 4.63 -28.79
N VAL A 70 -9.91 5.74 -28.36
CA VAL A 70 -10.16 7.10 -28.89
C VAL A 70 -9.14 7.49 -29.97
N THR A 71 -8.10 6.67 -30.17
CA THR A 71 -7.07 6.87 -31.21
C THR A 71 -7.30 5.90 -32.36
#